data_AF-A0A7D5HR29-F1
#
_entry.id   AF-A0A7D5HR29-F1
#
_cell.length_a   1.000
_cell.length_b   1.000
_cell.length_c   1.000
_cell.angle_alpha   90.00
_cell.angle_beta   90.00
_cell.angle_gamma   90.00
#
_symmetry.space_group_name_H-M   'P 1'
#
loop_
_entity.id
_entity.type
_entity.pdbx_description
1 polymer ?
#
loop_
_entity_poly.entity_id
_entity_poly.type
_entity_poly.pdbx_seq_one_letter_code
_entity_poly.pdbx_strand_id
1 'polypeptide(L)'
;MSKAEYLTAKEVASLLGISASHLYDWVSDDRRKQRPFFPKSKMIRRSNGGDRRLIHQWDKKEILKFIKDAKEKPYYLLSEHQYEELKAENRQKSELPPSAFNAFHRQMYQLKQKRMEAVNG
;
A
#
# COMPACT_ATOMS: atom_id res chain seq x y z
N MET A 1 25.68 -13.71 -19.04
CA MET A 1 24.46 -13.14 -18.42
C MET A 1 23.83 -14.19 -17.51
N SER A 2 23.53 -13.90 -16.24
CA SER A 2 22.91 -14.89 -15.34
C SER A 2 21.49 -15.19 -15.82
N LYS A 3 21.11 -16.48 -15.87
CA LYS A 3 19.75 -16.92 -16.21
C LYS A 3 18.76 -16.24 -15.25
N ALA A 4 17.60 -15.80 -15.75
CA ALA A 4 16.56 -15.25 -14.88
C ALA A 4 16.03 -16.39 -13.99
N GLU A 5 16.15 -16.21 -12.68
CA GLU A 5 15.64 -17.16 -11.68
C GLU A 5 14.22 -16.75 -11.30
N TYR A 6 13.28 -17.67 -11.41
CA TYR A 6 11.88 -17.45 -11.10
C TYR A 6 11.49 -18.18 -9.81
N LEU A 7 10.66 -17.53 -9.00
CA LEU A 7 10.13 -18.07 -7.74
C LEU A 7 8.64 -18.36 -7.90
N THR A 8 8.19 -19.45 -7.28
CA THR A 8 6.79 -19.82 -7.11
C THR A 8 6.13 -19.02 -5.98
N ALA A 9 4.79 -19.00 -5.94
CA ALA A 9 4.04 -18.36 -4.86
C ALA A 9 4.46 -18.84 -3.46
N LYS A 10 4.77 -20.13 -3.30
CA LYS A 10 5.20 -20.70 -2.01
C LYS A 10 6.55 -20.14 -1.57
N GLU A 11 7.51 -20.05 -2.49
CA GLU A 11 8.84 -19.51 -2.21
C GLU A 11 8.77 -18.02 -1.87
N VAL A 12 8.01 -17.25 -2.65
CA VAL A 12 7.81 -15.82 -2.41
C VAL A 12 7.14 -15.57 -1.06
N ALA A 13 6.06 -16.30 -0.74
CA ALA A 13 5.39 -16.17 0.55
C ALA A 13 6.31 -16.51 1.73
N SER A 14 7.15 -17.54 1.58
CA SER A 14 8.16 -17.90 2.57
C SER A 14 9.19 -16.79 2.78
N LEU A 15 9.66 -16.13 1.72
CA LEU A 15 10.61 -15.01 1.83
C LEU A 15 10.01 -13.78 2.53
N LEU A 16 8.71 -13.56 2.34
CA LEU A 16 7.96 -12.46 2.96
C LEU A 16 7.48 -12.79 4.38
N GLY A 17 7.60 -14.04 4.83
CA GLY A 17 7.09 -14.48 6.13
C GLY A 17 5.56 -14.48 6.21
N ILE A 18 4.86 -14.71 5.09
CA ILE A 18 3.39 -14.73 5.00
C ILE A 18 2.88 -16.07 4.45
N SER A 19 1.57 -16.29 4.53
CA SER A 19 0.94 -17.44 3.88
C SER A 19 0.78 -17.21 2.37
N ALA A 20 0.80 -18.30 1.58
CA ALA A 20 0.58 -18.21 0.15
C ALA A 20 -0.80 -17.64 -0.21
N SER A 21 -1.83 -17.93 0.60
CA SER A 21 -3.17 -17.34 0.44
C SER A 21 -3.13 -15.82 0.56
N HIS A 22 -2.41 -15.30 1.55
CA HIS A 22 -2.28 -13.86 1.74
C HIS A 22 -1.44 -13.20 0.63
N LEU A 23 -0.47 -13.91 0.05
CA LEU A 23 0.24 -13.43 -1.14
C LEU A 23 -0.70 -13.23 -2.34
N TYR A 24 -1.72 -14.08 -2.52
CA TYR A 24 -2.70 -13.90 -3.59
C TYR A 24 -3.59 -12.68 -3.38
N ASP A 25 -3.89 -12.30 -2.14
CA ASP A 25 -4.60 -11.05 -1.84
C ASP A 25 -3.81 -9.83 -2.35
N TRP A 26 -2.47 -9.86 -2.26
CA TRP A 26 -1.60 -8.75 -2.68
C TRP A 26 -1.59 -8.54 -4.20
N VAL A 27 -1.90 -9.57 -4.98
CA VAL A 27 -1.98 -9.51 -6.45
C VAL A 27 -3.43 -9.59 -6.96
N SER A 28 -4.40 -9.50 -6.07
CA SER A 28 -5.82 -9.47 -6.44
C SER A 28 -6.20 -8.12 -7.06
N ASP A 29 -7.34 -8.07 -7.74
CA ASP A 29 -7.91 -6.83 -8.30
C ASP A 29 -8.61 -5.96 -7.24
N ASP A 30 -8.73 -6.44 -6.00
CA ASP A 30 -9.31 -5.67 -4.91
C ASP A 30 -8.30 -4.64 -4.40
N ARG A 31 -8.55 -3.37 -4.69
CA ARG A 31 -7.71 -2.22 -4.29
C ARG A 31 -7.44 -2.13 -2.78
N ARG A 32 -8.29 -2.72 -1.94
CA ARG A 32 -8.10 -2.76 -0.48
C ARG A 32 -7.07 -3.80 -0.05
N LYS A 33 -6.78 -4.77 -0.91
CA LYS A 33 -5.88 -5.90 -0.66
C LYS A 33 -4.61 -5.81 -1.49
N GLN A 34 -4.74 -5.37 -2.74
CA GLN A 34 -3.67 -5.26 -3.70
C GLN A 34 -2.54 -4.38 -3.17
N ARG A 35 -1.31 -4.84 -3.34
CA ARG A 35 -0.09 -4.07 -3.04
C ARG A 35 0.44 -3.49 -4.34
N PRO A 36 0.28 -2.18 -4.60
CA PRO A 36 0.57 -1.60 -5.92
C PRO A 36 2.06 -1.62 -6.28
N PHE A 37 2.95 -1.68 -5.29
CA PHE A 37 4.40 -1.74 -5.47
C PHE A 37 4.95 -3.16 -5.50
N PHE A 38 4.09 -4.17 -5.27
CA PHE A 38 4.53 -5.56 -5.27
C PHE A 38 4.83 -6.02 -6.72
N PRO A 39 5.94 -6.74 -6.97
CA PRO A 39 6.31 -7.16 -8.31
C PRO A 39 5.21 -7.98 -8.99
N LYS A 40 4.99 -7.71 -10.28
CA LYS A 40 3.98 -8.44 -11.06
C LYS A 40 4.43 -9.88 -11.30
N SER A 41 3.51 -10.82 -11.08
CA SER A 41 3.72 -12.20 -11.46
C SER A 41 3.55 -12.42 -12.96
N LYS A 42 4.24 -13.40 -13.52
CA LYS A 42 3.95 -14.01 -14.81
C LYS A 42 3.16 -15.30 -14.60
N MET A 43 2.13 -15.51 -15.41
CA MET A 43 1.40 -16.78 -15.44
C MET A 43 2.06 -17.73 -16.43
N ILE A 44 2.55 -18.86 -15.93
CA ILE A 44 3.16 -19.90 -16.77
C ILE A 44 2.42 -21.22 -16.60
N ARG A 45 2.45 -22.06 -17.64
CA ARG A 45 1.97 -23.45 -17.52
C ARG A 45 2.95 -24.24 -16.67
N ARG A 46 2.43 -25.00 -15.69
CA ARG A 46 3.25 -25.90 -14.89
C ARG A 46 3.93 -26.94 -15.81
N SER A 47 5.23 -27.15 -15.62
CA SER A 47 6.06 -27.98 -16.50
C SER A 47 5.91 -29.49 -16.28
N ASN A 48 5.34 -29.92 -15.15
CA ASN A 48 5.29 -31.34 -14.78
C ASN A 48 4.04 -32.04 -15.32
N GLY A 49 4.23 -32.82 -16.39
CA GLY A 49 3.67 -34.17 -16.55
C GLY A 49 2.16 -34.37 -16.62
N GLY A 50 1.36 -33.36 -16.93
CA GLY A 50 -0.08 -33.52 -17.20
C GLY A 50 -0.99 -32.46 -16.55
N ASP A 51 -0.49 -31.76 -15.54
CA ASP A 51 -1.21 -30.66 -14.89
C ASP A 51 -1.08 -29.37 -15.70
N ARG A 52 -2.15 -29.01 -16.44
CA ARG A 52 -2.19 -27.82 -17.31
C ARG A 52 -2.52 -26.52 -16.56
N ARG A 53 -2.55 -26.53 -15.23
CA ARG A 53 -2.85 -25.33 -14.45
C ARG A 53 -1.79 -24.24 -14.67
N LEU A 54 -2.27 -23.01 -14.78
CA LEU A 54 -1.41 -21.83 -14.76
C LEU A 54 -0.97 -21.57 -13.32
N ILE A 55 0.31 -21.28 -13.16
CA ILE A 55 0.91 -20.91 -11.88
C ILE A 55 1.56 -19.54 -11.98
N HIS A 56 1.47 -18.78 -10.90
CA HIS A 56 2.17 -17.51 -10.77
C HIS A 56 3.66 -17.77 -10.53
N GLN A 57 4.50 -17.04 -11.25
CA GLN A 57 5.94 -16.96 -11.05
C GLN A 57 6.41 -15.51 -10.99
N TRP A 58 7.37 -15.23 -10.12
CA TRP A 58 7.96 -13.90 -9.95
C TRP A 58 9.46 -13.95 -10.23
N ASP A 59 10.01 -12.86 -10.76
CA ASP A 59 11.46 -12.73 -10.88
C ASP A 59 12.08 -12.59 -9.48
N LYS A 60 13.03 -13.47 -9.16
CA LYS A 60 13.71 -13.48 -7.86
C LYS A 60 14.38 -12.15 -7.55
N LYS A 61 15.01 -11.51 -8.54
CA LYS A 61 15.70 -10.23 -8.35
C LYS A 61 14.72 -9.13 -7.97
N GLU A 62 13.54 -9.11 -8.59
CA GLU A 62 12.50 -8.13 -8.29
C GLU A 62 11.91 -8.33 -6.89
N ILE A 63 11.67 -9.58 -6.49
CA ILE A 63 11.18 -9.89 -5.13
C ILE A 63 12.20 -9.49 -4.07
N LEU A 64 13.48 -9.81 -4.26
CA LEU A 64 14.53 -9.42 -3.32
C LEU A 64 14.70 -7.90 -3.24
N LYS A 65 14.61 -7.22 -4.39
CA LYS A 65 14.61 -5.75 -4.44
C LYS A 65 13.41 -5.18 -3.67
N PHE A 66 12.21 -5.70 -3.89
CA PHE A 66 11.01 -5.28 -3.16
C PHE A 66 11.17 -5.44 -1.64
N ILE A 67 11.68 -6.59 -1.18
CA ILE A 67 11.91 -6.85 0.24
C ILE A 67 12.90 -5.85 0.83
N LYS A 68 13.96 -5.50 0.09
CA LYS A 68 14.91 -4.48 0.51
C LYS A 68 14.25 -3.09 0.56
N ASP A 69 13.60 -2.69 -0.52
CA ASP A 69 12.96 -1.38 -0.64
C ASP A 69 11.87 -1.20 0.44
N ALA A 70 11.10 -2.24 0.75
CA ALA A 70 10.05 -2.21 1.76
C ALA A 70 10.58 -1.97 3.19
N LYS A 71 11.85 -2.32 3.48
CA LYS A 71 12.49 -1.99 4.77
C LYS A 71 12.78 -0.50 4.89
N GLU A 72 13.16 0.14 3.80
CA GLU A 72 13.48 1.57 3.75
C GLU A 72 12.20 2.42 3.57
N LYS A 73 11.19 1.86 2.88
CA LYS A 73 9.95 2.54 2.47
C LYS A 73 8.75 1.69 2.88
N PRO A 74 8.28 1.80 4.14
CA PRO A 74 7.18 0.97 4.65
C PRO A 74 5.88 1.06 3.83
N TYR A 75 5.66 2.17 3.12
CA TYR A 75 4.48 2.35 2.26
C TYR A 75 4.40 1.35 1.09
N TYR A 76 5.49 0.64 0.75
CA TYR A 76 5.47 -0.46 -0.23
C TYR A 76 4.59 -1.64 0.21
N LEU A 77 4.34 -1.76 1.52
CA LEU A 77 3.50 -2.79 2.13
C LEU A 77 2.05 -2.35 2.34
N LEU A 78 1.68 -1.13 1.94
CA LEU A 78 0.31 -0.64 2.04
C LEU A 78 -0.52 -1.13 0.86
N SER A 79 -1.82 -1.33 1.10
CA SER A 79 -2.74 -1.52 -0.01
C SER A 79 -2.85 -0.27 -0.86
N GLU A 80 -3.34 -0.41 -2.09
CA GLU A 80 -3.57 0.74 -2.96
C GLU A 80 -4.50 1.77 -2.29
N HIS A 81 -5.55 1.31 -1.64
CA HIS A 81 -6.46 2.17 -0.86
C HIS A 81 -5.70 2.96 0.22
N GLN A 82 -4.95 2.27 1.08
CA GLN A 82 -4.21 2.89 2.17
C GLN A 82 -3.14 3.87 1.65
N TYR A 83 -2.52 3.55 0.52
CA TYR A 83 -1.52 4.41 -0.10
C TYR A 83 -2.13 5.70 -0.65
N GLU A 84 -3.29 5.64 -1.30
CA GLU A 84 -3.99 6.83 -1.78
C GLU A 84 -4.55 7.68 -0.62
N GLU A 85 -5.01 7.07 0.47
CA GLU A 85 -5.37 7.80 1.71
C GLU A 85 -4.16 8.55 2.28
N LEU A 86 -3.03 7.87 2.46
CA LEU A 86 -1.78 8.49 2.93
C LEU A 86 -1.35 9.66 2.04
N LYS A 87 -1.48 9.51 0.72
CA LYS A 87 -1.16 10.55 -0.26
C LYS A 87 -2.11 11.73 -0.18
N ALA A 88 -3.41 11.48 0.01
CA ALA A 88 -4.42 12.51 0.20
C ALA A 88 -4.18 13.30 1.49
N GLU A 89 -3.88 12.62 2.60
CA GLU A 89 -3.51 13.26 3.86
C GLU A 89 -2.25 14.14 3.71
N ASN A 90 -1.23 13.64 3.01
CA ASN A 90 -0.01 14.40 2.78
C ASN A 90 -0.26 15.64 1.90
N ARG A 91 -1.13 15.53 0.89
CA ARG A 91 -1.57 16.69 0.08
C ARG A 91 -2.28 17.72 0.92
N GLN A 92 -3.27 17.32 1.73
CA GLN A 92 -4.00 18.24 2.62
C GLN A 92 -3.07 18.96 3.59
N LYS A 93 -2.09 18.25 4.17
CA LYS A 93 -1.08 18.86 5.05
C LYS A 93 -0.17 19.85 4.32
N SER A 94 0.13 19.62 3.04
CA SER A 94 0.96 20.51 2.22
C SER A 94 0.19 21.71 1.64
N GLU A 95 -1.11 21.54 1.36
CA GLU A 95 -1.97 22.56 0.74
C GLU A 95 -2.52 23.54 1.77
N LEU A 96 -2.66 23.14 3.04
CA LEU A 96 -3.03 24.07 4.10
C LEU A 96 -1.81 24.90 4.53
N PRO A 97 -1.77 26.22 4.25
CA PRO A 97 -0.74 27.05 4.85
C PRO A 97 -0.93 27.02 6.38
N PRO A 98 0.15 27.01 7.19
CA PRO A 98 0.07 27.02 8.65
C PRO A 98 -0.82 28.16 9.20
N SER A 99 -0.98 29.25 8.43
CA SER A 99 -1.84 30.39 8.75
C SER A 99 -3.34 30.08 8.65
N ALA A 100 -3.78 29.19 7.74
CA ALA A 100 -5.19 28.86 7.54
C ALA A 100 -5.78 28.08 8.74
N PHE A 101 -4.99 27.18 9.32
CA PHE A 101 -5.39 26.43 10.51
C PHE A 101 -5.56 27.34 11.74
N ASN A 102 -4.62 28.26 11.96
CA ASN A 102 -4.70 29.25 13.04
C ASN A 102 -5.86 30.24 12.85
N ALA A 103 -6.16 30.64 11.61
CA ALA A 103 -7.30 31.49 11.30
C ALA A 103 -8.64 30.80 11.58
N PHE A 104 -8.77 29.53 11.19
CA PHE A 104 -9.97 28.72 11.46
C PHE A 104 -10.21 28.54 12.97
N HIS A 105 -9.17 28.21 13.74
CA HIS A 105 -9.29 28.09 15.21
C HIS A 105 -9.67 29.40 15.89
N ARG A 106 -9.15 30.55 15.43
CA ARG A 106 -9.57 31.87 15.93
C ARG A 106 -11.05 32.15 15.62
N GLN A 107 -11.51 31.85 14.41
CA GLN A 107 -12.93 32.03 14.05
C GLN A 107 -13.86 31.14 14.88
N MET A 108 -13.50 29.87 15.08
CA MET A 108 -14.28 28.94 15.90
C MET A 108 -14.34 29.37 17.37
N TYR A 109 -13.23 29.88 17.91
CA TYR A 109 -13.18 30.42 19.27
C TYR A 109 -14.08 31.66 19.42
N GLN A 110 -14.01 32.61 18.47
CA GLN A 110 -14.87 33.80 18.46
C GLN A 110 -16.36 33.45 18.36
N LEU A 111 -16.72 32.48 17.52
CA LEU A 111 -18.09 31.97 17.42
C LEU A 111 -18.57 31.35 18.74
N LYS A 112 -17.70 30.63 19.45
CA LYS A 112 -18.01 30.08 20.77
C LYS A 112 -18.24 31.17 21.81
N GLN A 113 -17.42 32.23 21.82
CA GLN A 113 -17.60 33.36 22.74
C GLN A 113 -18.93 34.07 22.49
N LYS A 114 -19.26 34.41 21.25
CA LYS A 114 -20.55 35.03 20.89
C LYS A 114 -21.76 34.19 21.34
N ARG A 115 -21.66 32.86 21.26
CA ARG A 115 -22.72 31.96 21.74
C ARG A 115 -22.86 31.95 23.26
N MET A 116 -21.78 32.13 24.03
CA MET A 116 -21.86 32.20 25.50
C MET A 116 -22.36 33.57 25.98
N GLU A 117 -22.01 34.65 25.30
CA GLU A 117 -22.52 35.99 25.61
C GLU A 117 -24.04 36.07 25.37
N ALA A 118 -24.55 35.46 24.30
CA ALA A 118 -25.98 35.40 23.98
C ALA A 118 -26.81 34.52 24.94
N VAL A 119 -26.18 33.72 25.79
CA VAL A 119 -26.86 32.88 26.80
C VAL A 119 -26.90 33.57 28.17
N ASN A 120 -26.06 34.58 28.39
CA ASN A 120 -25.91 35.27 29.68
C ASN A 120 -26.49 36.71 29.68
N GLY A 121 -27.02 37.20 28.56
CA GLY A 121 -27.71 38.49 28.45
C GLY A 121 -29.18 38.29 28.11
#